data_AF-A0A832J4B8-F1
#
_entry.id   AF-A0A832J4B8-F1
#
_cell.length_a   1.000
_cell.length_b   1.000
_cell.length_c   1.000
_cell.angle_alpha   90.00
_cell.angle_beta   90.00
_cell.angle_gamma   90.00
#
_symmetry.space_group_name_H-M   'P 1'
#
loop_
_entity.id
_entity.type
_entity.pdbx_description
1 polymer ?
#
loop_
_entity_poly.entity_id
_entity_poly.type
_entity_poly.pdbx_seq_one_letter_code
_entity_poly.pdbx_strand_id
1 'polypeptide(L)'
;MPSTPRRDGWQWTDTVLAGATSDPLYMPERDHHKPATVGVSPGAGGTALVEYSLSSRAEVEAGTARWRPWPFGEVFSDTDDVLDGQVTALRMTAKTASADWEVLV
;
A
#
# COMPACT_ATOMS: atom_id res chain seq x y z
N MET A 1 3.93 -9.94 -17.85
CA MET A 1 3.46 -8.59 -18.24
C MET A 1 3.04 -7.89 -16.96
N PRO A 2 3.43 -6.65 -16.69
CA PRO A 2 2.91 -5.93 -15.52
C PRO A 2 1.40 -5.75 -15.71
N SER A 3 0.60 -6.24 -14.77
CA SER A 3 -0.85 -6.09 -14.77
C SER A 3 -1.20 -4.61 -14.66
N THR A 4 -2.04 -4.12 -15.57
CA THR A 4 -2.63 -2.79 -15.45
C THR A 4 -3.43 -2.72 -14.14
N PRO A 5 -3.25 -1.69 -13.30
CA PRO A 5 -3.99 -1.57 -12.06
C PRO A 5 -5.49 -1.57 -12.34
N ARG A 6 -6.21 -2.57 -11.83
CA ARG A 6 -7.66 -2.62 -11.92
C ARG A 6 -8.23 -1.71 -10.83
N ARG A 7 -8.98 -0.69 -11.22
CA ARG A 7 -9.59 0.31 -10.33
C ARG A 7 -11.10 0.13 -10.34
N ASP A 8 -11.59 -0.95 -9.75
CA ASP A 8 -13.03 -1.17 -9.59
C ASP A 8 -13.46 -0.57 -8.24
N GLY A 9 -13.53 0.77 -8.17
CA GLY A 9 -14.16 1.61 -7.12
C GLY A 9 -13.69 1.50 -5.66
N TRP A 10 -13.46 0.28 -5.19
CA TRP A 10 -13.19 -0.16 -3.83
C TRP A 10 -12.01 -1.12 -3.76
N GLN A 11 -11.61 -1.72 -4.90
CA GLN A 11 -10.46 -2.60 -4.99
C GLN A 11 -9.36 -1.98 -5.85
N TRP A 12 -8.14 -2.02 -5.33
CA TRP A 12 -6.91 -1.73 -6.02
C TRP A 12 -6.01 -2.95 -6.01
N THR A 13 -5.39 -3.25 -7.15
CA THR A 13 -4.35 -4.26 -7.29
C THR A 13 -3.22 -3.67 -8.12
N ASP A 14 -1.98 -3.86 -7.71
CA ASP A 14 -0.80 -3.37 -8.43
C ASP A 14 0.43 -4.26 -8.16
N THR A 15 1.44 -4.14 -9.02
CA THR A 15 2.73 -4.82 -8.89
C THR A 15 3.84 -3.78 -8.74
N VAL A 16 4.55 -3.79 -7.61
CA VAL A 16 5.71 -2.93 -7.38
C VAL A 16 6.98 -3.69 -7.73
N LEU A 17 7.81 -3.10 -8.59
CA LEU A 17 9.06 -3.70 -9.04
C LEU A 17 10.12 -3.72 -7.93
N ALA A 18 11.04 -4.69 -7.99
CA ALA A 18 12.16 -4.78 -7.06
C ALA A 18 12.95 -3.46 -6.96
N GLY A 19 13.19 -3.01 -5.72
CA GLY A 19 13.87 -1.75 -5.40
C GLY A 19 13.01 -0.50 -5.57
N ALA A 20 11.73 -0.63 -5.94
CA ALA A 20 10.84 0.51 -6.15
C ALA A 20 9.83 0.68 -5.01
N THR A 21 9.32 1.90 -4.90
CA THR A 21 8.15 2.26 -4.08
C THR A 21 7.02 2.65 -5.02
N SER A 22 5.80 2.21 -4.75
CA SER A 22 4.61 2.58 -5.52
C SER A 22 4.33 4.08 -5.45
N ASP A 23 3.53 4.59 -6.38
CA ASP A 23 2.83 5.85 -6.16
C ASP A 23 1.92 5.75 -4.91
N PRO A 24 1.67 6.86 -4.20
CA PRO A 24 0.71 6.86 -3.10
C PRO A 24 -0.70 6.46 -3.58
N LEU A 25 -1.26 5.43 -2.94
CA LEU A 25 -2.67 5.07 -3.06
C LEU A 25 -3.49 5.88 -2.07
N TYR A 26 -4.29 6.82 -2.57
CA TYR A 26 -5.15 7.67 -1.75
C TYR A 26 -6.44 6.95 -1.35
N MET A 27 -6.78 7.00 -0.07
CA MET A 27 -8.08 6.52 0.40
C MET A 27 -9.18 7.51 0.02
N PRO A 28 -10.35 7.05 -0.45
CA PRO A 28 -11.46 7.93 -0.79
C PRO A 28 -11.86 8.81 0.40
N GLU A 29 -11.97 10.12 0.21
CA GLU A 29 -12.30 11.08 1.29
C GLU A 29 -13.62 10.77 2.00
N ARG A 30 -14.58 10.18 1.29
CA ARG A 30 -15.88 9.79 1.86
C ARG A 30 -15.79 8.55 2.76
N ASP A 31 -14.70 7.80 2.66
CA ASP A 31 -14.50 6.50 3.29
C ASP A 31 -13.31 6.51 4.25
N HIS A 32 -12.83 7.69 4.64
CA HIS A 32 -11.77 7.87 5.63
C HIS A 32 -12.05 7.23 6.99
N HIS A 33 -13.27 6.77 7.25
CA HIS A 33 -13.65 6.07 8.48
C HIS A 33 -13.86 4.56 8.26
N LYS A 34 -13.68 4.06 7.03
CA LYS A 34 -13.77 2.64 6.72
C LYS A 34 -12.38 2.01 6.84
N PRO A 35 -12.29 0.80 7.42
CA PRO A 35 -11.04 0.06 7.45
C PRO A 35 -10.59 -0.29 6.03
N ALA A 36 -9.28 -0.20 5.77
CA ALA A 36 -8.68 -0.72 4.55
C ALA A 36 -8.11 -2.11 4.82
N THR A 37 -8.50 -3.11 4.03
CA THR A 37 -7.86 -4.43 4.04
C THR A 37 -6.71 -4.42 3.03
N VAL A 38 -5.52 -4.78 3.47
CA VAL A 38 -4.31 -4.79 2.64
C VAL A 38 -3.77 -6.21 2.57
N GLY A 39 -3.62 -6.74 1.35
CA GLY A 39 -2.92 -8.00 1.07
C GLY A 39 -1.60 -7.72 0.37
N VAL A 40 -0.55 -8.46 0.74
CA VAL A 40 0.79 -8.33 0.17
C VAL A 40 1.37 -9.70 -0.14
N SER A 41 1.88 -9.85 -1.36
CA SER A 41 2.56 -11.05 -1.84
C SER A 41 3.95 -10.71 -2.37
N PRO A 42 5.01 -10.81 -1.55
CA PRO A 42 6.38 -10.65 -2.03
C PRO A 42 6.76 -11.78 -3.00
N GLY A 43 7.46 -11.44 -4.08
CA GLY A 43 8.07 -12.44 -4.96
C GLY A 43 9.05 -13.34 -4.22
N ALA A 44 9.38 -14.51 -4.79
CA ALA A 44 10.22 -15.51 -4.13
C ALA A 44 11.59 -14.94 -3.66
N GLY A 45 11.91 -15.10 -2.38
CA GLY A 45 13.12 -14.53 -1.75
C GLY A 45 13.08 -13.00 -1.59
N GLY A 46 11.94 -12.39 -1.91
CA GLY A 46 11.62 -10.99 -1.82
C GLY A 46 11.18 -10.56 -0.43
N THR A 47 11.26 -9.26 -0.17
CA THR A 47 10.52 -8.64 0.92
C THR A 47 9.79 -7.39 0.44
N ALA A 48 8.68 -7.07 1.10
CA ALA A 48 7.92 -5.87 0.86
C ALA A 48 7.65 -5.13 2.18
N LEU A 49 7.49 -3.81 2.11
CA LEU A 49 7.10 -2.97 3.23
C LEU A 49 5.91 -2.13 2.81
N VAL A 50 4.80 -2.26 3.53
CA VAL A 50 3.66 -1.35 3.42
C VAL A 50 3.79 -0.24 4.44
N GLU A 51 3.51 0.98 4.01
CA GLU A 51 3.45 2.15 4.87
C GLU A 51 2.14 2.89 4.66
N TYR A 52 1.65 3.49 5.73
CA TYR A 52 0.46 4.33 5.72
C TYR A 52 0.79 5.73 6.22
N SER A 53 0.01 6.72 5.77
CA SER A 53 0.14 8.11 6.18
C SER A 53 -1.20 8.64 6.70
N LEU A 54 -1.09 9.44 7.77
CA LEU A 54 -2.18 10.26 8.31
C LEU A 54 -2.00 11.74 7.95
N SER A 55 -0.92 12.08 7.27
CA SER A 55 -0.69 13.44 6.76
C SER A 55 -1.73 13.78 5.70
N SER A 56 -2.02 15.07 5.55
CA SER A 56 -2.95 15.57 4.55
C SER A 56 -2.51 15.18 3.14
N ARG A 57 -3.48 15.12 2.22
CA ARG A 57 -3.22 14.85 0.80
C ARG A 57 -2.18 15.82 0.20
N ALA A 58 -2.25 17.10 0.55
CA ALA A 58 -1.29 18.11 0.10
C ALA A 58 0.15 17.80 0.56
N GLU A 59 0.34 17.31 1.78
CA GLU A 59 1.67 16.89 2.26
C GLU A 59 2.17 15.62 1.54
N VAL A 60 1.26 14.70 1.20
CA VAL A 60 1.60 13.50 0.40
C VAL A 60 2.05 13.91 -1.00
N GLU A 61 1.29 14.77 -1.67
CA GLU A 61 1.62 15.29 -3.01
C GLU A 61 2.90 16.14 -3.02
N ALA A 62 3.18 16.85 -1.93
CA ALA A 62 4.42 17.62 -1.76
C ALA A 62 5.64 16.76 -1.33
N GLY A 63 5.45 15.47 -1.05
CA GLY A 63 6.52 14.58 -0.58
C GLY A 63 6.98 14.84 0.86
N THR A 64 6.19 15.54 1.67
CA THR A 64 6.49 15.89 3.08
C THR A 64 5.70 15.06 4.09
N ALA A 65 4.84 14.15 3.61
CA ALA A 65 4.03 13.27 4.44
C ALA A 65 4.86 12.36 5.37
N ARG A 66 4.30 12.09 6.55
CA ARG A 66 4.87 11.16 7.51
C ARG A 66 4.34 9.75 7.25
N TRP A 67 5.22 8.91 6.72
CA TRP A 67 4.95 7.50 6.49
C TRP A 67 5.25 6.69 7.74
N ARG A 68 4.32 5.82 8.10
CA ARG A 68 4.41 4.90 9.24
C ARG A 68 4.42 3.49 8.71
N PRO A 69 5.29 2.61 9.21
CA PRO A 69 5.24 1.20 8.83
C PRO A 69 3.92 0.59 9.29
N TRP A 70 3.32 -0.22 8.43
CA TRP A 70 2.23 -1.14 8.81
C TRP A 70 2.69 -2.03 9.99
N PRO A 71 1.82 -2.43 10.95
CA PRO A 71 2.25 -3.17 12.14
C PRO A 71 2.99 -4.48 11.86
N PHE A 72 2.73 -5.13 10.72
CA PHE A 72 3.48 -6.31 10.29
C PHE A 72 4.93 -6.00 9.88
N GLY A 73 5.27 -4.73 9.68
CA GLY A 73 6.60 -4.30 9.30
C GLY A 73 6.99 -4.81 7.92
N GLU A 74 8.18 -5.38 7.82
CA GLU A 74 8.64 -6.02 6.59
C GLU A 74 8.02 -7.41 6.45
N VAL A 75 7.44 -7.66 5.28
CA VAL A 75 6.70 -8.86 4.93
C VAL A 75 7.59 -9.76 4.07
N PHE A 76 7.71 -11.04 4.46
CA PHE A 76 8.57 -12.05 3.84
C PHE A 76 7.80 -13.18 3.14
N SER A 77 6.49 -13.23 3.34
CA SER A 77 5.56 -14.21 2.80
C SER A 77 4.20 -13.55 2.65
N ASP A 78 3.29 -14.15 1.89
CA ASP A 78 1.92 -13.67 1.77
C ASP A 78 1.31 -13.33 3.13
N THR A 79 0.72 -12.14 3.24
CA THR A 79 0.11 -11.62 4.48
C THR A 79 -0.99 -10.63 4.12
N ASP A 80 -2.06 -10.67 4.90
CA ASP A 80 -3.13 -9.69 4.89
C ASP A 80 -3.44 -9.19 6.30
N ASP A 81 -3.91 -7.94 6.40
CA ASP A 81 -4.42 -7.34 7.64
C ASP A 81 -5.40 -6.22 7.31
N VAL A 82 -6.11 -5.79 8.35
CA VAL A 82 -7.00 -4.65 8.32
C VAL A 82 -6.34 -3.47 9.05
N LEU A 83 -6.17 -2.37 8.33
CA LEU A 83 -5.86 -1.07 8.93
C LEU A 83 -7.14 -0.48 9.52
N ASP A 84 -7.36 -0.73 10.82
CA ASP A 84 -8.49 -0.19 11.56
C ASP A 84 -8.21 1.28 11.94
N GLY A 85 -8.81 2.20 11.18
CA GLY A 85 -8.74 3.63 11.42
C GLY A 85 -8.60 4.46 10.16
N GLN A 86 -8.57 5.78 10.35
CA GLN A 86 -8.41 6.71 9.24
C GLN A 86 -7.02 6.61 8.65
N VAL A 87 -6.93 6.42 7.34
CA VAL A 87 -5.69 6.48 6.56
C VAL A 87 -5.92 7.44 5.40
N THR A 88 -4.97 8.33 5.15
CA THR A 88 -5.04 9.23 3.98
C THR A 88 -4.46 8.59 2.74
N ALA A 89 -3.31 7.92 2.89
CA ALA A 89 -2.65 7.25 1.79
C ALA A 89 -1.87 6.01 2.25
N LEU A 90 -1.71 5.07 1.33
CA LEU A 90 -0.88 3.89 1.45
C LEU A 90 0.21 3.90 0.39
N ARG A 91 1.34 3.24 0.65
CA ARG A 91 2.34 2.90 -0.37
C ARG A 91 2.99 1.57 -0.03
N MET A 92 3.50 0.89 -1.04
CA MET A 92 4.32 -0.30 -0.86
C MET A 92 5.70 -0.11 -1.46
N THR A 93 6.73 -0.57 -0.76
CA THR A 93 8.09 -0.71 -1.28
C THR A 93 8.42 -2.18 -1.43
N ALA A 94 8.75 -2.62 -2.64
CA ALA A 94 9.26 -3.97 -2.90
C ALA A 94 10.80 -3.90 -2.88
N LYS A 95 11.45 -4.63 -1.98
CA LYS A 95 12.89 -4.44 -1.72
C LYS A 95 13.78 -5.25 -2.65
N THR A 96 13.67 -6.57 -2.60
CA THR A 96 14.63 -7.49 -3.25
C THR A 96 14.04 -8.27 -4.43
N ALA A 97 12.71 -8.42 -4.48
CA ALA A 97 11.97 -8.95 -5.62
C ALA A 97 10.72 -8.10 -5.84
N SER A 98 10.10 -8.17 -7.01
CA SER A 98 8.79 -7.53 -7.22
C SER A 98 7.77 -8.10 -6.24
N ALA A 99 6.82 -7.29 -5.81
CA ALA A 99 5.75 -7.68 -4.91
C ALA A 99 4.41 -7.20 -5.45
N ASP A 100 3.39 -8.04 -5.29
CA ASP A 100 2.01 -7.68 -5.58
C ASP A 100 1.34 -7.21 -4.29
N TRP A 101 0.45 -6.23 -4.41
CA TRP A 101 -0.41 -5.82 -3.32
C TRP A 101 -1.82 -5.54 -3.79
N GLU A 102 -2.75 -5.80 -2.89
CA GLU A 102 -4.18 -5.56 -3.07
C GLU A 102 -4.70 -4.75 -1.90
N VAL A 103 -5.56 -3.78 -2.19
CA VAL A 103 -6.19 -2.93 -1.17
C VAL A 103 -7.69 -2.88 -1.43
N LEU A 104 -8.47 -3.21 -0.40
CA LEU A 104 -9.93 -3.14 -0.38
C LEU A 104 -10.39 -2.13 0.67
N VAL A 105 -11.37 -1.28 0.33
CA VAL A 105 -11.97 -0.25 1.20
C VAL A 105 -13.49 -0.39 1.27
#